data_AF-A0A2K3JZ48-F1
#
_entry.id   AF-A0A2K3JZ48-F1
#
_cell.length_a   1.000
_cell.length_b   1.000
_cell.length_c   1.000
_cell.angle_alpha   90.00
_cell.angle_beta   90.00
_cell.angle_gamma   90.00
#
_symmetry.space_group_name_H-M   'P 1'
#
loop_
_entity.id
_entity.type
_entity.pdbx_description
1 polymer ?
#
loop_
_entity_poly.entity_id
_entity_poly.type
_entity_poly.pdbx_seq_one_letter_code
_entity_poly.pdbx_strand_id
1 'polypeptide(L)'
;RFHDPEQGSIRCSSYMDAVNLYLGAIRGKVCGVLVHMSLYGATCAYVITSATSIRAILKSNCYHKEGHEAPCKYGDAMYMMLFGVVQVIMSFIPDFHNMVLLSVVAAIMSFTYSSIGLGLGITKVIDGKCRAT
;
A
#
# COMPACT_ATOMS: atom_id res chain seq x y z
N ARG A 1 -27.10 -22.50 -11.23
CA ARG A 1 -28.45 -22.05 -10.85
C ARG A 1 -28.43 -20.54 -10.94
N PHE A 2 -28.90 -19.97 -12.04
CA PHE A 2 -29.15 -18.53 -12.13
C PHE A 2 -30.43 -18.27 -11.34
N HIS A 3 -30.41 -17.37 -10.38
CA HIS A 3 -31.58 -17.01 -9.58
C HIS A 3 -32.28 -15.81 -10.23
N ASP A 4 -33.60 -15.96 -10.40
CA ASP A 4 -34.51 -15.00 -11.01
C ASP A 4 -34.50 -13.60 -10.34
N PRO A 5 -34.84 -12.54 -11.10
CA PRO A 5 -34.61 -11.14 -10.70
C PRO A 5 -35.73 -10.52 -9.83
N GLU A 6 -36.73 -11.31 -9.41
CA GLU A 6 -37.98 -10.83 -8.79
C GLU A 6 -38.00 -10.99 -7.25
N GLN A 7 -36.84 -10.91 -6.60
CA GLN A 7 -36.73 -10.81 -5.14
C GLN A 7 -35.71 -9.71 -4.83
N GLY A 8 -36.21 -8.58 -4.31
CA GLY A 8 -35.50 -7.31 -4.21
C GLY A 8 -34.03 -7.44 -3.85
N SER A 9 -33.17 -6.82 -4.66
CA SER A 9 -31.70 -6.78 -4.58
C SER A 9 -31.16 -7.23 -3.22
N ILE A 10 -30.62 -8.45 -3.15
CA ILE A 10 -29.86 -8.93 -1.99
C ILE A 10 -28.62 -8.01 -1.89
N ARG A 11 -28.78 -6.90 -1.18
CA ARG A 11 -27.71 -5.93 -0.90
C ARG A 11 -26.74 -6.63 0.06
N CYS A 12 -25.79 -7.35 -0.51
CA CYS A 12 -24.65 -7.88 0.23
C CYS A 12 -23.87 -6.68 0.76
N SER A 13 -24.06 -6.34 2.04
CA SER A 13 -23.47 -5.15 2.65
C SER A 13 -21.95 -5.27 2.84
N SER A 14 -21.41 -6.48 2.69
CA SER A 14 -19.99 -6.76 2.88
C SER A 14 -19.48 -7.67 1.77
N TYR A 15 -18.24 -7.42 1.34
CA TYR A 15 -17.53 -8.29 0.40
C TYR A 15 -17.55 -9.76 0.86
N MET A 16 -17.42 -10.00 2.16
CA MET A 16 -17.45 -11.35 2.74
C MET A 16 -18.81 -12.03 2.58
N ASP A 17 -19.90 -11.26 2.62
CA ASP A 17 -21.26 -11.78 2.45
C ASP A 17 -21.49 -12.22 1.00
N ALA A 18 -21.04 -11.41 0.04
CA ALA A 18 -21.07 -11.74 -1.37
C ALA A 18 -20.23 -13.00 -1.69
N VAL A 19 -19.00 -13.09 -1.16
CA VAL A 19 -18.15 -14.27 -1.41
C VAL A 19 -18.76 -15.53 -0.80
N ASN A 20 -19.35 -15.46 0.40
CA ASN A 20 -20.02 -16.61 0.99
C ASN A 20 -21.24 -17.07 0.17
N LEU A 21 -22.01 -16.13 -0.39
CA LEU A 21 -23.20 -16.42 -1.19
C LEU A 21 -22.85 -17.08 -2.54
N TYR A 22 -21.78 -16.62 -3.21
CA TYR A 22 -21.38 -17.14 -4.53
C TYR A 22 -20.44 -18.35 -4.48
N LEU A 23 -19.51 -18.41 -3.52
CA LEU A 23 -18.48 -19.47 -3.45
C LEU A 23 -18.78 -20.52 -2.36
N GLY A 24 -19.74 -20.29 -1.48
CA GLY A 24 -20.09 -21.17 -0.37
C GLY A 24 -19.21 -20.96 0.87
N ALA A 25 -19.73 -21.37 2.04
CA ALA A 25 -19.18 -21.00 3.36
C ALA A 25 -17.72 -21.41 3.61
N ILE A 26 -17.25 -22.53 3.05
CA ILE A 26 -15.86 -22.99 3.23
C ILE A 26 -14.90 -22.11 2.42
N ARG A 27 -15.23 -21.82 1.16
CA ARG A 27 -14.40 -21.01 0.26
C ARG A 27 -14.42 -19.54 0.66
N GLY A 28 -15.56 -19.04 1.15
CA GLY A 28 -15.66 -17.70 1.72
C GLY A 28 -14.77 -17.51 2.95
N LYS A 29 -14.69 -18.50 3.85
CA LYS A 29 -13.73 -18.46 4.97
C LYS A 29 -12.28 -18.42 4.50
N VAL A 30 -11.89 -19.25 3.53
CA VAL A 30 -10.52 -19.25 2.99
C VAL A 30 -10.18 -17.92 2.32
N CYS A 31 -11.08 -17.40 1.48
CA CYS A 31 -10.91 -16.09 0.84
C CYS A 31 -10.78 -14.97 1.87
N GLY A 32 -11.61 -15.00 2.91
CA GLY A 32 -11.55 -14.04 4.00
C GLY A 32 -10.22 -14.06 4.76
N VAL A 33 -9.70 -15.25 5.05
CA VAL A 33 -8.36 -15.41 5.67
C VAL A 33 -7.26 -14.85 4.77
N LEU A 34 -7.31 -15.13 3.47
CA LEU A 34 -6.33 -14.61 2.51
C LEU A 34 -6.35 -13.08 2.42
N VAL A 35 -7.54 -12.47 2.34
CA VAL A 35 -7.68 -11.00 2.32
C VAL A 35 -7.17 -10.38 3.61
N HIS A 36 -7.45 -10.99 4.77
CA HIS A 36 -6.97 -10.46 6.04
C HIS A 36 -5.45 -10.58 6.19
N MET A 37 -4.89 -11.71 5.76
CA MET A 37 -3.44 -11.93 5.74
C MET A 37 -2.73 -10.95 4.80
N SER A 38 -3.28 -10.70 3.60
CA SER A 38 -2.69 -9.75 2.65
C SER A 38 -2.78 -8.31 3.13
N LEU A 39 -3.90 -7.91 3.75
CA LEU A 39 -4.04 -6.60 4.38
C LEU A 39 -3.00 -6.40 5.49
N TYR A 40 -2.86 -7.37 6.39
CA TYR A 40 -1.87 -7.31 7.47
C TYR A 40 -0.44 -7.24 6.92
N GLY A 41 -0.10 -8.11 5.97
CA GLY A 41 1.21 -8.13 5.33
C GLY A 41 1.54 -6.82 4.60
N ALA A 42 0.57 -6.26 3.88
CA ALA A 42 0.72 -4.97 3.19
C ALA A 42 0.96 -3.83 4.19
N THR A 43 0.21 -3.80 5.30
CA THR A 43 0.43 -2.81 6.36
C THR A 43 1.84 -2.94 6.94
N CYS A 44 2.27 -4.13 7.35
CA CYS A 44 3.62 -4.35 7.86
C CYS A 44 4.71 -3.91 6.87
N ALA A 45 4.58 -4.29 5.60
CA ALA A 45 5.52 -3.89 4.56
C ALA A 45 5.58 -2.37 4.38
N TYR A 46 4.44 -1.68 4.45
CA TYR A 46 4.37 -0.22 4.35
C TYR A 46 5.05 0.47 5.54
N VAL A 47 4.87 -0.04 6.76
CA VAL A 47 5.55 0.45 7.96
C VAL A 47 7.07 0.28 7.83
N ILE A 48 7.55 -0.89 7.42
CA ILE A 48 8.98 -1.17 7.25
C ILE A 48 9.58 -0.26 6.16
N THR A 49 8.90 -0.15 5.01
CA THR A 49 9.36 0.64 3.86
C THR A 49 9.41 2.14 4.20
N SER A 50 8.40 2.66 4.88
CA SER A 50 8.36 4.07 5.29
C SER A 50 9.45 4.39 6.31
N ALA A 51 9.64 3.54 7.33
CA ALA A 51 10.68 3.73 8.34
C ALA A 51 12.10 3.74 7.71
N THR A 52 12.37 2.78 6.83
CA THR A 52 13.66 2.69 6.12
C THR A 52 13.88 3.87 5.17
N SER A 53 12.83 4.36 4.49
CA SER A 53 12.91 5.53 3.61
C SER A 53 13.21 6.82 4.39
N ILE A 54 12.54 7.06 5.51
CA ILE A 54 12.79 8.23 6.38
C ILE A 54 14.22 8.22 6.90
N ARG A 55 14.71 7.05 7.33
CA ARG A 55 16.10 6.85 7.73
C ARG A 55 17.07 7.21 6.62
N ALA A 56 16.80 6.79 5.39
CA ALA A 56 17.63 7.10 4.23
C ALA A 56 17.69 8.62 3.97
N ILE A 57 16.56 9.32 4.06
CA ILE A 57 16.48 10.79 3.89
C ILE A 57 17.26 11.52 4.98
N LEU A 58 17.12 11.12 6.24
CA LEU A 58 17.88 11.71 7.35
C LEU A 58 19.39 11.49 7.17
N LYS A 59 19.77 10.28 6.75
CA LYS A 59 21.16 9.94 6.48
C LYS A 59 21.72 10.76 5.30
N SER A 60 20.97 10.93 4.21
CA SER A 60 21.40 11.77 3.08
C SER A 60 21.52 13.24 3.47
N ASN A 61 20.59 13.77 4.26
CA ASN A 61 20.66 15.15 4.77
C ASN A 61 21.87 15.35 5.69
N CYS A 62 22.17 14.37 6.55
CA CYS A 62 23.35 14.40 7.42
C CYS A 62 24.64 14.39 6.61
N TYR A 63 24.78 13.51 5.61
CA TYR A 63 25.95 13.49 4.73
C TYR A 63 26.10 14.75 3.88
N HIS A 64 25.00 15.39 3.48
CA HIS A 64 25.02 16.65 2.75
C HIS A 64 25.50 17.82 3.62
N LYS A 65 25.22 17.80 4.92
CA LYS A 65 25.50 18.89 5.85
C LYS A 65 26.85 18.76 6.58
N GLU A 66 27.19 17.53 6.99
CA GLU A 66 28.35 17.23 7.84
C GLU A 66 29.53 16.60 7.06
N GLY A 67 29.34 16.29 5.76
CA GLY A 67 30.34 15.61 4.94
C GLY A 67 30.28 14.08 5.00
N HIS A 68 30.87 13.40 4.00
CA HIS A 68 30.71 11.95 3.79
C HIS A 68 31.32 11.08 4.92
N GLU A 69 32.17 11.65 5.77
CA GLU A 69 32.88 10.95 6.85
C GLU A 69 32.19 11.08 8.23
N ALA A 70 31.05 11.77 8.33
CA ALA A 70 30.34 11.93 9.59
C ALA A 70 29.67 10.61 10.07
N PRO A 71 29.74 10.27 11.37
CA PRO A 71 29.12 9.06 11.93
C PRO A 71 27.60 9.22 12.09
N CYS A 72 26.87 9.38 10.98
CA CYS A 72 25.42 9.51 10.95
C CYS A 72 24.75 8.14 11.19
N LYS A 73 24.52 7.79 12.46
CA LYS A 73 23.76 6.59 12.87
C LYS A 73 22.36 6.96 13.33
N TYR A 74 21.37 6.69 12.47
CA TYR A 74 19.95 6.74 12.83
C TYR A 74 19.43 5.32 13.07
N GLY A 75 18.79 5.11 14.22
CA GLY A 75 18.21 3.82 14.63
C GLY A 75 16.92 3.49 13.87
N ASP A 76 16.85 2.30 13.28
CA ASP A 76 15.74 1.84 12.45
C ASP A 76 14.44 1.60 13.25
N ALA A 77 14.59 1.06 14.46
CA ALA A 77 13.47 0.63 15.32
C ALA A 77 12.60 1.78 15.86
N MET A 78 13.17 2.97 16.04
CA MET A 78 12.45 4.10 16.66
C MET A 78 11.40 4.67 15.70
N TYR A 79 11.71 4.77 14.41
CA TYR A 79 10.79 5.22 13.37
C TYR A 79 9.70 4.18 13.06
N MET A 80 10.05 2.89 13.09
CA MET A 80 9.05 1.80 12.98
C MET A 80 8.04 1.83 14.12
N MET A 81 8.50 2.06 15.36
CA MET A 81 7.64 2.13 16.54
C MET A 81 6.72 3.36 16.50
N LEU A 82 7.25 4.54 16.13
CA LEU A 82 6.47 5.76 15.96
C LEU A 82 5.37 5.61 14.89
N PHE A 83 5.69 5.01 13.75
CA PHE A 83 4.71 4.81 12.69
C PHE A 83 3.61 3.82 13.12
N GLY A 84 3.97 2.76 13.85
CA GLY A 84 3.01 1.84 14.45
C GLY A 84 2.04 2.53 15.42
N VAL A 85 2.52 3.46 16.25
CA VAL A 85 1.67 4.23 17.17
C VAL A 85 0.71 5.15 16.41
N VAL A 86 1.20 5.86 15.38
CA VAL A 86 0.35 6.69 14.52
C VAL A 86 -0.74 5.85 13.83
N GLN A 87 -0.40 4.65 13.38
CA GLN A 87 -1.33 3.75 12.73
C GLN A 87 -2.45 3.28 13.67
N VAL A 88 -2.11 2.99 14.94
CA VAL A 88 -3.10 2.67 15.99
C VAL A 88 -4.01 3.85 16.26
N ILE A 89 -3.47 5.06 16.39
CA ILE A 89 -4.26 6.28 16.63
C ILE A 89 -5.19 6.57 15.45
N MET A 90 -4.70 6.42 14.21
CA MET A 90 -5.49 6.63 13.00
C MET A 90 -6.67 5.64 12.91
N SER A 91 -6.51 4.41 13.42
CA SER A 91 -7.60 3.44 13.49
C SER A 91 -8.74 3.84 14.44
N PHE A 92 -8.52 4.79 15.36
CA PHE A 92 -9.58 5.28 16.25
C PHE A 92 -10.48 6.35 15.60
N ILE A 93 -10.11 6.95 14.46
CA ILE A 93 -10.86 8.07 13.84
C ILE A 93 -10.99 7.89 12.32
N PRO A 94 -11.88 7.02 11.78
CA PRO A 94 -11.94 6.84 10.33
C PRO A 94 -13.34 7.00 9.73
N ASP A 95 -14.25 7.82 10.27
CA ASP A 95 -15.66 7.51 9.98
C ASP A 95 -16.29 8.05 8.68
N PHE A 96 -16.06 9.29 8.17
CA PHE A 96 -16.84 9.70 6.97
C PHE A 96 -16.15 10.55 5.88
N HIS A 97 -15.26 11.50 6.20
CA HIS A 97 -14.57 12.28 5.15
C HIS A 97 -13.40 11.52 4.50
N ASN A 98 -12.92 10.47 5.16
CA ASN A 98 -11.70 9.78 4.77
C ASN A 98 -11.84 8.92 3.51
N MET A 99 -13.04 8.41 3.17
CA MET A 99 -13.25 7.60 1.96
C MET A 99 -12.92 8.37 0.66
N VAL A 100 -13.29 9.66 0.59
CA VAL A 100 -13.00 10.51 -0.57
C VAL A 100 -11.50 10.84 -0.63
N LEU A 101 -10.92 11.23 0.51
CA LEU A 101 -9.48 11.51 0.62
C LEU A 101 -8.64 10.29 0.22
N LEU A 102 -9.01 9.10 0.68
CA LEU A 102 -8.36 7.85 0.32
C LEU A 102 -8.41 7.60 -1.19
N SER A 103 -9.54 7.86 -1.83
CA SER A 103 -9.68 7.74 -3.28
C SER A 103 -8.78 8.73 -4.03
N VAL A 104 -8.69 9.98 -3.57
CA VAL A 104 -7.82 11.01 -4.18
C VAL A 104 -6.35 10.62 -4.05
N VAL A 105 -5.92 10.18 -2.87
CA VAL A 105 -4.54 9.71 -2.64
C VAL A 105 -4.24 8.50 -3.52
N ALA A 106 -5.17 7.53 -3.62
CA ALA A 106 -5.01 6.37 -4.48
C ALA A 106 -4.83 6.76 -5.96
N ALA A 107 -5.61 7.74 -6.45
CA ALA A 107 -5.47 8.25 -7.81
C ALA A 107 -4.09 8.89 -8.05
N ILE A 108 -3.63 9.74 -7.13
CA ILE A 108 -2.32 10.40 -7.21
C ILE A 108 -1.19 9.36 -7.25
N MET A 109 -1.24 8.35 -6.37
CA MET A 109 -0.23 7.28 -6.34
C MET A 109 -0.25 6.46 -7.64
N SER A 110 -1.43 6.18 -8.19
CA SER A 110 -1.58 5.42 -9.44
C SER A 110 -0.95 6.15 -10.64
N PHE A 111 -1.24 7.45 -10.79
CA PHE A 111 -0.60 8.27 -11.83
C PHE A 111 0.91 8.33 -11.63
N THR A 112 1.36 8.57 -10.39
CA THR A 112 2.79 8.67 -10.07
C THR A 112 3.53 7.39 -10.40
N TYR A 113 3.06 6.23 -9.93
CA TYR A 113 3.69 4.94 -10.22
C TYR A 113 3.66 4.59 -11.70
N SER A 114 2.57 4.89 -12.41
CA SER A 114 2.47 4.69 -13.86
C SER A 114 3.49 5.54 -14.61
N SER A 115 3.66 6.81 -14.24
CA SER A 115 4.67 7.71 -14.82
C SER A 115 6.09 7.23 -14.55
N ILE A 116 6.40 6.78 -13.33
CA ILE A 116 7.72 6.22 -12.99
C ILE A 116 8.01 4.96 -13.80
N GLY A 117 7.05 4.03 -13.88
CA GLY A 117 7.18 2.80 -14.66
C GLY A 117 7.35 3.08 -16.16
N LEU A 118 6.58 4.04 -16.69
CA LEU A 118 6.69 4.49 -18.09
C LEU A 118 8.06 5.10 -18.36
N GLY A 119 8.53 6.01 -17.49
CA GLY A 119 9.83 6.66 -17.62
C GLY A 119 10.98 5.64 -17.62
N LEU A 120 11.00 4.74 -16.63
CA LEU A 120 11.99 3.68 -16.54
C LEU A 120 11.92 2.73 -17.75
N GLY A 121 10.71 2.40 -18.23
CA GLY A 121 10.52 1.55 -19.42
C GLY A 121 11.05 2.19 -20.70
N ILE A 122 10.71 3.45 -20.95
CA ILE A 122 11.19 4.20 -22.13
C ILE A 122 12.70 4.32 -22.10
N THR A 123 13.30 4.67 -20.95
CA THR A 123 14.76 4.73 -20.81
C THR A 123 15.41 3.40 -21.15
N LYS A 124 14.87 2.27 -20.69
CA LYS A 124 15.42 0.94 -20.99
C LYS A 124 15.33 0.58 -22.48
N VAL A 125 14.27 0.99 -23.18
CA VAL A 125 14.12 0.74 -24.62
C VAL A 125 15.11 1.59 -25.43
N ILE A 126 15.34 2.84 -25.04
CA ILE A 126 16.30 3.73 -25.72
C ILE A 126 17.74 3.29 -25.44
N ASP A 127 18.07 2.95 -24.20
CA ASP A 127 19.38 2.41 -23.82
C ASP A 127 19.68 1.09 -24.55
N GLY A 128 18.69 0.19 -24.63
CA GLY A 128 18.80 -1.06 -25.40
C GLY A 128 18.97 -0.85 -26.91
N LYS A 129 18.42 0.24 -27.48
CA LYS A 129 18.62 0.61 -28.90
C LYS A 129 20.00 1.23 -29.15
N CYS A 130 20.50 2.05 -28.22
CA CYS A 130 21.87 2.58 -28.28
C CYS A 130 22.95 1.51 -28.09
N ARG A 131 22.64 0.38 -27.43
CA ARG A 131 23.61 -0.72 -27.22
C ARG A 131 23.67 -1.75 -28.36
N ALA A 132 22.73 -1.69 -29.31
CA ALA A 132 22.60 -2.64 -30.42
C ALA A 132 22.96 -2.05 -31.80
N THR A 133 23.45 -0.80 -31.84
CA THR A 133 24.03 -0.15 -33.02
C THR A 133 25.50 0.12 -32.75
#